data_AF-A0A258LKS4-F1
#
_entry.id   AF-A0A258LKS4-F1
#
_cell.length_a   1.000
_cell.length_b   1.000
_cell.length_c   1.000
_cell.angle_alpha   90.00
_cell.angle_beta   90.00
_cell.angle_gamma   90.00
#
_symmetry.space_group_name_H-M   'P 1'
#
loop_
_entity.id
_entity.type
_entity.pdbx_description
1 polymer ?
#
loop_
_entity_poly.entity_id
_entity_poly.type
_entity_poly.pdbx_seq_one_letter_code
_entity_poly.pdbx_strand_id
1 'polypeptide(L)'
;ATFPLSLYSFHQFPLYFLLSNLLIVLPVTIIMYSGILLLAIPFESVLFPLGKFLSGLINLTNDILFWIENLPFSSISGIWINGFQLFLLCTFILTLLFWSEFKLKIFVFTAMISGMILFMSISLDRILNFKKEELIFFSTRRNSAIAYSRGAKCIVLADFDSSDRSFSYAIKPALESRGHTDITLLNIDSTLRGDSYWSDSNFMQFGKFRMLRWDRKISLPKSGERLKVEKLDVEVGGTVTLDQILMVSDGDNTTIGSPIIKGAKVKATVLSHGRGDKVMIFKFRRRKHYRKTQGHRQSFTEIKIEAIAAK
;
A
#
# COMPACT_ATOMS: atom_id res chain seq x y z
N ALA A 1 -15.29 25.85 -1.87
CA ALA A 1 -13.92 25.97 -2.42
C ALA A 1 -12.99 24.82 -1.98
N THR A 2 -13.09 24.31 -0.75
CA THR A 2 -12.11 23.34 -0.19
C THR A 2 -12.30 21.89 -0.63
N PHE A 3 -13.48 21.48 -1.10
CA PHE A 3 -13.79 20.07 -1.41
C PHE A 3 -12.85 19.43 -2.46
N PRO A 4 -12.64 19.99 -3.66
CA PRO A 4 -11.76 19.37 -4.66
C PRO A 4 -10.30 19.28 -4.20
N LEU A 5 -9.82 20.34 -3.54
CA LEU A 5 -8.44 20.42 -3.06
C LEU A 5 -8.19 19.47 -1.88
N SER A 6 -9.18 19.32 -1.00
CA SER A 6 -9.18 18.34 0.09
C SER A 6 -9.05 16.92 -0.44
N LEU A 7 -9.87 16.58 -1.44
CA LEU A 7 -9.83 15.27 -2.09
C LEU A 7 -8.47 15.00 -2.74
N TYR A 8 -7.90 15.99 -3.44
CA TYR A 8 -6.61 15.85 -4.09
C TYR A 8 -5.44 15.73 -3.09
N SER A 9 -5.47 16.47 -2.00
CA SER A 9 -4.35 16.54 -1.06
C SER A 9 -4.39 15.41 -0.02
N PHE A 10 -5.59 15.08 0.45
CA PHE A 10 -5.77 14.17 1.59
C PHE A 10 -6.42 12.84 1.22
N HIS A 11 -6.96 12.69 0.00
CA HIS A 11 -7.65 11.47 -0.47
C HIS A 11 -8.82 11.04 0.44
N GLN A 12 -9.27 11.98 1.26
CA GLN A 12 -10.37 11.85 2.19
C GLN A 12 -11.12 13.17 2.27
N PHE A 13 -12.41 13.08 2.56
CA PHE A 13 -13.24 14.25 2.80
C PHE A 13 -14.16 14.00 4.00
N PRO A 14 -14.09 14.84 5.06
CA PRO A 14 -15.03 14.76 6.17
C PRO A 14 -16.43 15.21 5.70
N LEU A 15 -17.43 14.33 5.77
CA LEU A 15 -18.79 14.66 5.30
C LEU A 15 -19.46 15.71 6.19
N TYR A 16 -19.18 15.67 7.48
CA TYR A 16 -19.71 16.62 8.45
C TYR A 16 -18.86 17.90 8.57
N PHE A 17 -18.04 18.25 7.56
CA PHE A 17 -17.16 19.43 7.64
C PHE A 17 -17.94 20.73 7.93
N LEU A 18 -19.14 20.90 7.36
CA LEU A 18 -19.95 22.09 7.59
C LEU A 18 -20.42 22.18 9.04
N LEU A 19 -20.94 21.07 9.57
CA LEU A 19 -21.42 20.97 10.95
C LEU A 19 -20.26 21.13 11.94
N SER A 20 -19.15 20.44 11.67
CA SER A 20 -17.91 20.50 12.44
C SER A 20 -17.36 21.91 12.48
N ASN A 21 -17.19 22.56 11.33
CA ASN A 21 -16.70 23.94 11.27
C ASN A 21 -17.64 24.91 12.01
N LEU A 22 -18.96 24.73 11.88
CA LEU A 22 -19.92 25.59 12.59
C LEU A 22 -19.80 25.43 14.12
N LEU A 23 -19.72 24.20 14.61
CA LEU A 23 -19.68 23.89 16.04
C LEU A 23 -18.32 24.17 16.69
N ILE A 24 -17.22 24.02 15.94
CA ILE A 24 -15.85 24.15 16.48
C ILE A 24 -15.34 25.59 16.41
N VAL A 25 -15.67 26.35 15.37
CA VAL A 25 -15.12 27.71 15.17
C VAL A 25 -15.51 28.64 16.32
N LEU A 26 -16.73 28.54 16.84
CA LEU A 26 -17.20 29.43 17.91
C LEU A 26 -16.48 29.18 19.25
N PRO A 27 -16.38 27.95 19.79
CA PRO A 27 -15.54 27.67 20.94
C PRO A 27 -14.06 27.99 20.71
N VAL A 28 -13.49 27.67 19.55
CA VAL A 28 -12.06 27.91 19.27
C VAL A 28 -11.72 29.39 19.26
N THR A 29 -12.59 30.23 18.68
CA THR A 29 -12.38 31.69 18.74
C THR A 29 -12.43 32.22 20.16
N ILE A 30 -13.35 31.72 21.01
CA ILE A 30 -13.41 32.08 22.44
C ILE A 30 -12.14 31.62 23.16
N ILE A 31 -11.67 30.39 22.90
CA ILE A 31 -10.43 29.84 23.49
C ILE A 31 -9.23 30.72 23.10
N MET A 32 -9.13 31.11 21.84
CA MET A 32 -8.03 31.95 21.35
C MET A 32 -8.00 33.31 22.05
N TYR A 33 -9.11 34.05 22.07
CA TYR A 33 -9.14 35.37 22.70
C TYR A 33 -9.00 35.29 24.22
N SER A 34 -9.64 34.31 24.87
CA SER A 34 -9.53 34.10 26.31
C SER A 34 -8.11 33.66 26.71
N GLY A 35 -7.43 32.88 25.87
CA GLY A 35 -6.03 32.50 26.07
C GLY A 35 -5.08 33.68 25.98
N ILE A 36 -5.29 34.60 25.03
CA ILE A 36 -4.53 35.85 24.95
C ILE A 36 -4.78 36.72 26.19
N LEU A 37 -6.04 36.83 26.62
CA LEU A 37 -6.40 37.57 27.83
C LEU A 37 -5.75 36.97 29.08
N LEU A 38 -5.69 35.65 29.18
CA LEU A 38 -5.05 34.92 30.28
C LEU A 38 -3.55 35.20 30.36
N LEU A 39 -2.87 35.41 29.21
CA LEU A 39 -1.47 35.81 29.18
C LEU A 39 -1.24 37.28 29.56
N ALA A 40 -2.22 38.15 29.34
CA ALA A 40 -2.09 39.58 29.58
C ALA A 40 -2.39 40.01 31.03
N ILE A 41 -3.15 39.21 31.78
CA ILE A 41 -3.61 39.56 33.13
C ILE A 41 -2.71 38.90 34.19
N PRO A 42 -2.06 39.68 35.08
CA PRO A 42 -1.16 39.14 36.10
C PRO A 42 -1.85 38.77 37.43
N PHE A 43 -3.17 38.89 37.56
CA PHE A 43 -3.89 38.66 38.82
C PHE A 43 -4.31 37.19 39.01
N GLU A 44 -3.75 36.51 40.01
CA GLU A 44 -4.01 35.09 40.30
C GLU A 44 -5.49 34.75 40.51
N SER A 45 -6.25 35.65 41.16
CA SER A 45 -7.69 35.45 41.42
C SER A 45 -8.54 35.35 40.15
N VAL A 46 -8.07 35.93 39.03
CA VAL A 46 -8.74 35.88 37.72
C VAL A 46 -8.21 34.73 36.88
N LEU A 47 -6.91 34.42 36.98
CA LEU A 47 -6.23 33.35 36.26
C LEU A 47 -6.83 31.97 36.55
N PHE A 48 -7.08 31.63 37.80
CA PHE A 48 -7.61 30.31 38.18
C PHE A 48 -9.00 30.01 37.57
N PRO A 49 -10.04 30.87 37.73
CA PRO A 49 -11.34 30.61 37.12
C PRO A 49 -11.31 30.68 35.59
N LEU A 50 -10.53 31.61 35.02
CA LEU A 50 -10.39 31.73 33.57
C LEU A 50 -9.69 30.50 32.96
N GLY A 51 -8.67 29.96 33.63
CA GLY A 51 -7.99 28.73 33.22
C GLY A 51 -8.90 27.50 33.29
N LYS A 52 -9.71 27.38 34.36
CA LYS A 52 -10.70 26.29 34.47
C LYS A 52 -11.78 26.39 33.39
N PHE A 53 -12.24 27.61 33.08
CA PHE A 53 -13.17 27.86 31.99
C PHE A 53 -12.57 27.48 30.63
N LEU A 54 -11.34 27.89 30.35
CA LEU A 54 -10.62 27.56 29.11
C LEU A 54 -10.44 26.06 28.94
N SER A 55 -10.01 25.36 30.01
CA SER A 55 -9.87 23.90 30.01
C SER A 55 -11.21 23.21 29.77
N GLY A 56 -12.30 23.72 30.35
CA GLY A 56 -13.65 23.22 30.09
C GLY A 56 -14.06 23.37 28.62
N LEU A 57 -13.77 24.51 28.00
CA LEU A 57 -14.01 24.74 26.57
C LEU A 57 -13.17 23.81 25.68
N ILE A 58 -11.90 23.60 26.01
CA ILE A 58 -11.02 22.67 25.26
C ILE A 58 -11.56 21.25 25.33
N ASN A 59 -11.95 20.78 26.52
CA ASN A 59 -12.54 19.45 26.69
C ASN A 59 -13.84 19.33 25.89
N LEU A 60 -14.72 20.32 25.97
CA LEU A 60 -15.95 20.37 25.18
C LEU A 60 -15.67 20.31 23.68
N THR A 61 -14.68 21.03 23.16
CA THR A 61 -14.32 20.95 21.74
C THR A 61 -13.81 19.57 21.33
N ASN A 62 -13.01 18.92 22.16
CA ASN A 62 -12.52 17.57 21.90
C ASN A 62 -13.65 16.55 21.95
N ASP A 63 -14.57 16.65 22.92
CA ASP A 63 -15.74 15.78 23.04
C ASP A 63 -16.64 15.90 21.81
N ILE A 64 -16.88 17.13 21.33
CA ILE A 64 -17.61 17.38 20.08
C ILE A 64 -16.88 16.73 18.89
N LEU A 65 -15.56 16.88 18.81
CA LEU A 65 -14.77 16.31 17.72
C LEU A 65 -14.87 14.78 17.70
N PHE A 66 -14.69 14.12 18.86
CA PHE A 66 -14.84 12.67 19.01
C PHE A 66 -16.26 12.21 18.69
N TRP A 67 -17.27 12.99 19.08
CA TRP A 67 -18.65 12.69 18.75
C TRP A 67 -18.88 12.72 17.23
N ILE A 68 -18.35 13.73 16.54
CA ILE A 68 -18.45 13.86 15.07
C ILE A 68 -17.68 12.72 14.36
N GLU A 69 -16.52 12.34 14.87
CA GLU A 69 -15.69 11.28 14.28
C GLU A 69 -16.39 9.91 14.32
N ASN A 70 -17.14 9.63 15.38
CA ASN A 70 -17.88 8.37 15.56
C ASN A 70 -19.22 8.32 14.81
N LEU A 71 -19.65 9.41 14.16
CA LEU A 71 -20.86 9.38 13.33
C LEU A 71 -20.66 8.45 12.12
N PRO A 72 -21.72 7.76 11.67
CA PRO A 72 -21.64 6.91 10.49
C PRO A 72 -21.23 7.76 9.28
N PHE A 73 -20.28 7.26 8.49
CA PHE A 73 -19.74 7.98 7.33
C PHE A 73 -19.12 9.34 7.68
N SER A 74 -18.48 9.48 8.84
CA SER A 74 -17.84 10.73 9.25
C SER A 74 -16.85 11.27 8.23
N SER A 75 -16.14 10.37 7.54
CA SER A 75 -15.32 10.69 6.38
C SER A 75 -15.52 9.68 5.25
N ILE A 76 -15.40 10.17 4.01
CA ILE A 76 -15.21 9.33 2.84
C ILE A 76 -13.71 9.26 2.59
N SER A 77 -13.14 8.06 2.62
CA SER A 77 -11.74 7.79 2.28
C SER A 77 -11.62 7.01 0.96
N GLY A 78 -10.42 6.99 0.38
CA GLY A 78 -10.10 6.12 -0.76
C GLY A 78 -10.48 6.69 -2.14
N ILE A 79 -10.71 8.00 -2.25
CA ILE A 79 -10.93 8.65 -3.54
C ILE A 79 -9.62 9.29 -3.99
N TRP A 80 -8.97 8.66 -4.97
CA TRP A 80 -7.71 9.12 -5.52
C TRP A 80 -7.94 9.80 -6.87
N ILE A 81 -7.71 11.11 -6.89
CA ILE A 81 -8.00 11.98 -8.03
C ILE A 81 -6.68 12.50 -8.61
N ASN A 82 -6.47 12.37 -9.92
CA ASN A 82 -5.30 12.95 -10.60
C ASN A 82 -5.48 14.48 -10.80
N GLY A 83 -4.40 15.23 -11.00
CA GLY A 83 -4.45 16.67 -11.28
C GLY A 83 -5.37 17.05 -12.45
N PHE A 84 -5.44 16.21 -13.50
CA PHE A 84 -6.40 16.40 -14.59
C PHE A 84 -7.86 16.24 -14.15
N GLN A 85 -8.15 15.22 -13.33
CA GLN A 85 -9.49 14.99 -12.80
C GLN A 85 -9.88 16.08 -11.79
N LEU A 86 -8.92 16.61 -11.01
CA LEU A 86 -9.10 17.77 -10.15
C LEU A 86 -9.53 18.99 -10.97
N PHE A 87 -8.82 19.27 -12.07
CA PHE A 87 -9.17 20.37 -12.97
C PHE A 87 -10.60 20.24 -13.52
N LEU A 88 -11.00 19.03 -13.94
CA LEU A 88 -12.36 18.76 -14.40
C LEU A 88 -13.40 18.92 -13.28
N LEU A 89 -13.10 18.47 -12.06
CA LEU A 89 -13.99 18.61 -10.90
C LEU A 89 -14.17 20.08 -10.52
N CYS A 90 -13.10 20.87 -10.53
CA CYS A 90 -13.16 22.31 -10.29
C CYS A 90 -13.98 23.01 -11.38
N THR A 91 -13.77 22.67 -12.65
CA THR A 91 -14.53 23.22 -13.78
C THR A 91 -16.02 22.88 -13.66
N PHE A 92 -16.34 21.64 -13.28
CA PHE A 92 -17.71 21.20 -13.03
C PHE A 92 -18.40 22.01 -11.92
N ILE A 93 -17.73 22.20 -10.79
CA ILE A 93 -18.29 22.97 -9.65
C ILE A 93 -18.44 24.44 -10.01
N LEU A 94 -17.43 25.05 -10.66
CA LEU A 94 -17.47 26.46 -11.05
C LEU A 94 -18.60 26.73 -12.05
N THR A 95 -18.78 25.88 -13.05
CA THR A 95 -19.85 26.02 -14.04
C THR A 95 -21.24 25.83 -13.42
N LEU A 96 -21.40 24.93 -12.44
CA LEU A 96 -22.64 24.82 -11.67
C LEU A 96 -22.95 26.08 -10.84
N LEU A 97 -21.93 26.68 -10.22
CA LEU A 97 -22.10 27.95 -9.49
C LEU A 97 -22.49 29.09 -10.42
N PHE A 98 -21.81 29.22 -11.57
CA PHE A 98 -22.18 30.22 -12.58
C PHE A 98 -23.57 29.99 -13.16
N TRP A 99 -23.98 28.73 -13.34
CA TRP A 99 -25.36 28.43 -13.71
C TRP A 99 -26.34 28.88 -12.63
N SER A 100 -26.01 28.72 -11.34
CA SER A 100 -26.88 29.15 -10.23
C SER A 100 -27.20 30.65 -10.31
N GLU A 101 -26.21 31.48 -10.63
CA GLU A 101 -26.33 32.94 -10.70
C GLU A 101 -26.93 33.42 -12.03
N PHE A 102 -26.37 32.99 -13.16
CA PHE A 102 -26.71 33.54 -14.47
C PHE A 102 -27.84 32.78 -15.18
N LYS A 103 -28.20 31.58 -14.71
CA LYS A 103 -29.25 30.70 -15.27
C LYS A 103 -29.14 30.40 -16.77
N LEU A 104 -27.97 30.64 -17.40
CA LEU A 104 -27.74 30.37 -18.82
C LEU A 104 -27.57 28.86 -19.07
N LYS A 105 -28.21 28.36 -20.14
CA LYS A 105 -28.15 26.94 -20.53
C LYS A 105 -26.73 26.47 -20.84
N ILE A 106 -25.87 27.36 -21.35
CA ILE A 106 -24.49 27.01 -21.74
C ILE A 106 -23.69 26.42 -20.58
N PHE A 107 -23.86 26.95 -19.35
CA PHE A 107 -23.16 26.47 -18.18
C PHE A 107 -23.57 25.05 -17.77
N VAL A 108 -24.84 24.69 -17.96
CA VAL A 108 -25.35 23.32 -17.71
C VAL A 108 -24.73 22.34 -18.71
N PHE A 109 -24.68 22.72 -19.99
CA PHE A 109 -24.06 21.88 -21.02
C PHE A 109 -22.56 21.68 -20.75
N THR A 110 -21.83 22.74 -20.39
CA THR A 110 -20.41 22.62 -20.02
C THR A 110 -20.22 21.73 -18.79
N ALA A 111 -21.08 21.84 -17.78
CA ALA A 111 -21.03 21.00 -16.59
C ALA A 111 -21.31 19.52 -16.93
N MET A 112 -22.30 19.24 -17.78
CA MET A 112 -22.57 17.87 -18.22
C MET A 112 -21.37 17.27 -18.97
N ILE A 113 -20.75 18.02 -19.87
CA ILE A 113 -19.57 17.56 -20.62
C ILE A 113 -18.40 17.29 -19.67
N SER A 114 -18.06 18.24 -18.77
CA SER A 114 -16.95 18.05 -17.84
C SER A 114 -17.21 16.87 -16.88
N GLY A 115 -18.45 16.70 -16.42
CA GLY A 115 -18.85 15.58 -15.57
C GLY A 115 -18.74 14.24 -16.30
N MET A 116 -19.15 14.18 -17.58
CA MET A 116 -19.05 12.97 -18.39
C MET A 116 -17.59 12.58 -18.66
N ILE A 117 -16.72 13.55 -18.96
CA ILE A 117 -15.28 13.31 -19.15
C ILE A 117 -14.63 12.85 -17.84
N LEU A 118 -15.00 13.46 -16.71
CA LEU A 118 -14.49 13.07 -15.39
C LEU A 118 -14.88 11.62 -15.06
N PHE A 119 -16.16 11.26 -15.25
CA PHE A 119 -16.64 9.91 -15.01
C PHE A 119 -15.94 8.88 -15.91
N MET A 120 -15.80 9.22 -17.20
CA MET A 120 -15.10 8.37 -18.16
C MET A 120 -13.62 8.18 -17.79
N SER A 121 -12.92 9.25 -17.38
CA SER A 121 -11.53 9.19 -16.94
C SER A 121 -11.35 8.27 -15.73
N ILE A 122 -12.16 8.45 -14.68
CA ILE A 122 -12.10 7.61 -13.47
C ILE A 122 -12.43 6.15 -13.82
N SER A 123 -13.41 5.92 -14.68
CA SER A 123 -13.81 4.57 -15.11
C SER A 123 -12.71 3.86 -15.90
N LEU A 124 -12.07 4.57 -16.84
CA LEU A 124 -10.94 4.03 -17.62
C LEU A 124 -9.75 3.67 -16.73
N ASP A 125 -9.36 4.55 -15.81
CA ASP A 125 -8.28 4.28 -14.85
C ASP A 125 -8.57 3.03 -14.02
N ARG A 126 -9.82 2.89 -13.54
CA ARG A 126 -10.26 1.72 -12.78
C ARG A 126 -10.14 0.45 -13.61
N ILE A 127 -10.60 0.44 -14.87
CA ILE A 127 -10.55 -0.72 -15.75
C ILE A 127 -9.10 -1.11 -16.09
N LEU A 128 -8.26 -0.12 -16.39
CA LEU A 128 -6.85 -0.34 -16.73
C LEU A 128 -6.06 -0.86 -15.54
N ASN A 129 -6.27 -0.31 -14.34
CA ASN A 129 -5.56 -0.73 -13.13
C ASN A 129 -6.05 -2.09 -12.62
N PHE A 130 -7.32 -2.46 -12.83
CA PHE A 130 -7.83 -3.76 -12.42
C PHE A 130 -7.17 -4.96 -13.12
N LYS A 131 -6.63 -4.75 -14.33
CA LYS A 131 -5.93 -5.80 -15.09
C LYS A 131 -4.44 -5.88 -14.78
N LYS A 132 -3.88 -4.93 -14.02
CA LYS A 132 -2.45 -4.91 -13.72
C LYS A 132 -2.11 -5.94 -12.63
N GLU A 133 -1.05 -6.68 -12.91
CA GLU A 133 -0.35 -7.51 -11.92
C GLU A 133 0.95 -6.80 -11.58
N GLU A 134 1.07 -6.31 -10.36
CA GLU A 134 2.25 -5.60 -9.91
C GLU A 134 2.74 -6.13 -8.57
N LEU A 135 4.02 -5.90 -8.35
CA LEU A 135 4.69 -6.22 -7.10
C LEU A 135 5.42 -4.99 -6.62
N ILE A 136 5.15 -4.63 -5.37
CA ILE A 136 5.51 -3.36 -4.77
C ILE A 136 6.36 -3.66 -3.56
N PHE A 137 7.56 -3.10 -3.54
CA PHE A 137 8.44 -3.16 -2.39
C PHE A 137 8.27 -1.88 -1.58
N PHE A 138 7.96 -2.02 -0.29
CA PHE A 138 7.88 -0.92 0.66
C PHE A 138 9.07 -1.01 1.61
N SER A 139 9.86 0.06 1.69
CA SER A 139 10.81 0.28 2.77
C SER A 139 10.27 1.36 3.69
N THR A 140 9.97 1.01 4.93
CA THR A 140 9.77 1.97 6.03
C THR A 140 11.02 2.00 6.90
N ARG A 141 11.14 3.01 7.79
CA ARG A 141 12.39 3.27 8.56
C ARG A 141 12.94 2.07 9.34
N ARG A 142 12.10 1.09 9.71
CA ARG A 142 12.49 -0.10 10.46
C ARG A 142 11.98 -1.42 9.87
N ASN A 143 11.02 -1.34 8.96
CA ASN A 143 10.31 -2.52 8.47
C ASN A 143 10.27 -2.52 6.95
N SER A 144 10.36 -3.71 6.38
CA SER A 144 10.15 -3.93 4.95
C SER A 144 8.85 -4.68 4.72
N ALA A 145 8.19 -4.40 3.60
CA ALA A 145 7.03 -5.17 3.17
C ALA A 145 7.02 -5.35 1.66
N ILE A 146 6.50 -6.49 1.23
CA ILE A 146 6.32 -6.82 -0.19
C ILE A 146 4.82 -6.98 -0.41
N ALA A 147 4.24 -6.13 -1.24
CA ALA A 147 2.86 -6.27 -1.65
C ALA A 147 2.79 -6.83 -3.06
N TYR A 148 2.05 -7.91 -3.24
CA TYR A 148 1.63 -8.42 -4.53
C TYR A 148 0.17 -8.07 -4.75
N SER A 149 -0.13 -7.41 -5.86
CA SER A 149 -1.50 -7.07 -6.21
C SER A 149 -1.89 -7.64 -7.57
N ARG A 150 -3.13 -8.16 -7.62
CA ARG A 150 -3.76 -8.73 -8.81
C ARG A 150 -5.23 -8.35 -8.80
N GLY A 151 -5.58 -7.30 -9.54
CA GLY A 151 -6.94 -6.73 -9.52
C GLY A 151 -7.31 -6.18 -8.13
N ALA A 152 -8.48 -6.55 -7.60
CA ALA A 152 -8.94 -6.07 -6.30
C ALA A 152 -8.21 -6.69 -5.10
N LYS A 153 -7.57 -7.86 -5.29
CA LYS A 153 -6.90 -8.59 -4.22
C LYS A 153 -5.45 -8.15 -4.10
N CYS A 154 -5.05 -7.76 -2.90
CA CYS A 154 -3.68 -7.47 -2.56
C CYS A 154 -3.24 -8.34 -1.38
N ILE A 155 -2.08 -8.95 -1.51
CA ILE A 155 -1.42 -9.72 -0.47
C ILE A 155 -0.18 -8.94 -0.08
N VAL A 156 -0.09 -8.60 1.20
CA VAL A 156 1.06 -7.90 1.77
C VAL A 156 1.79 -8.87 2.67
N LEU A 157 3.04 -9.17 2.32
CA LEU A 157 3.99 -9.82 3.22
C LEU A 157 4.75 -8.75 3.99
N ALA A 158 4.74 -8.87 5.31
CA ALA A 158 5.40 -7.93 6.19
C ALA A 158 6.10 -8.63 7.35
N ASP A 159 7.15 -8.00 7.86
CA ASP A 159 7.86 -8.41 9.08
C ASP A 159 7.14 -7.94 10.36
N PHE A 160 6.01 -7.23 10.21
CA PHE A 160 5.24 -6.62 11.29
C PHE A 160 3.77 -7.05 11.22
N ASP A 161 3.09 -6.92 12.37
CA ASP A 161 1.69 -7.27 12.51
C ASP A 161 0.75 -6.13 12.06
N SER A 162 -0.52 -6.47 11.83
CA SER A 162 -1.59 -5.59 11.36
C SER A 162 -1.85 -4.36 12.23
N SER A 163 -1.40 -4.38 13.49
CA SER A 163 -1.54 -3.28 14.45
C SER A 163 -0.43 -2.21 14.32
N ASP A 164 0.60 -2.44 13.50
CA ASP A 164 1.69 -1.47 13.34
C ASP A 164 1.22 -0.22 12.57
N ARG A 165 1.55 0.96 13.10
CA ARG A 165 1.29 2.27 12.48
C ARG A 165 1.89 2.33 11.07
N SER A 166 2.99 1.63 10.83
CA SER A 166 3.65 1.54 9.52
C SER A 166 2.71 1.00 8.44
N PHE A 167 1.86 0.02 8.78
CA PHE A 167 0.87 -0.53 7.86
C PHE A 167 -0.22 0.49 7.52
N SER A 168 -0.83 1.06 8.56
CA SER A 168 -2.01 1.93 8.45
C SER A 168 -1.72 3.25 7.74
N TYR A 169 -0.50 3.81 7.89
CA TYR A 169 -0.18 5.14 7.37
C TYR A 169 0.69 5.16 6.11
N ALA A 170 1.49 4.12 5.85
CA ALA A 170 2.38 4.10 4.68
C ALA A 170 1.91 3.11 3.61
N ILE A 171 1.58 1.88 4.01
CA ILE A 171 1.37 0.78 3.05
C ILE A 171 -0.09 0.73 2.59
N LYS A 172 -1.04 0.74 3.53
CA LYS A 172 -2.47 0.68 3.22
C LYS A 172 -2.91 1.83 2.29
N PRO A 173 -2.59 3.10 2.55
CA PRO A 173 -2.98 4.19 1.65
C PRO A 173 -2.35 4.05 0.26
N ALA A 174 -1.09 3.60 0.17
CA ALA A 174 -0.41 3.42 -1.11
C ALA A 174 -0.97 2.25 -1.95
N LEU A 175 -1.61 1.27 -1.32
CA LEU A 175 -2.30 0.17 -2.00
C LEU A 175 -3.71 0.60 -2.42
N GLU A 176 -4.43 1.29 -1.54
CA GLU A 176 -5.74 1.88 -1.84
C GLU A 176 -5.65 2.88 -2.99
N SER A 177 -4.56 3.65 -3.09
CA SER A 177 -4.32 4.60 -4.19
C SER A 177 -4.28 3.97 -5.56
N ARG A 178 -3.97 2.68 -5.62
CA ARG A 178 -3.88 1.91 -6.86
C ARG A 178 -5.15 1.13 -7.14
N GLY A 179 -6.17 1.27 -6.29
CA GLY A 179 -7.47 0.63 -6.41
C GLY A 179 -7.54 -0.76 -5.80
N HIS A 180 -6.61 -1.12 -4.90
CA HIS A 180 -6.65 -2.39 -4.18
C HIS A 180 -7.42 -2.21 -2.85
N THR A 181 -8.56 -2.89 -2.73
CA THR A 181 -9.48 -2.74 -1.58
C THR A 181 -9.46 -3.94 -0.64
N ASP A 182 -9.19 -5.15 -1.16
CA ASP A 182 -9.05 -6.36 -0.34
C ASP A 182 -7.57 -6.60 -0.03
N ILE A 183 -7.10 -6.00 1.07
CA ILE A 183 -5.72 -6.14 1.53
C ILE A 183 -5.66 -7.25 2.58
N THR A 184 -4.93 -8.31 2.26
CA THR A 184 -4.63 -9.42 3.18
C THR A 184 -3.19 -9.28 3.67
N LEU A 185 -3.01 -9.06 4.96
CA LEU A 185 -1.68 -9.04 5.58
C LEU A 185 -1.30 -10.47 5.97
N LEU A 186 -0.10 -10.87 5.60
CA LEU A 186 0.47 -12.17 5.91
C LEU A 186 1.88 -11.96 6.47
N ASN A 187 2.25 -12.77 7.47
CA ASN A 187 3.59 -12.72 8.05
C ASN A 187 4.58 -13.39 7.09
N ILE A 188 5.73 -12.76 6.89
CA ILE A 188 6.73 -13.17 5.90
C ILE A 188 7.34 -14.56 6.19
N ASP A 189 7.34 -14.98 7.45
CA ASP A 189 7.96 -16.25 7.88
C ASP A 189 7.02 -17.46 7.79
N SER A 190 5.75 -17.23 7.46
CA SER A 190 4.81 -18.34 7.27
C SER A 190 5.00 -19.00 5.90
N THR A 191 5.14 -20.33 5.88
CA THR A 191 5.09 -21.11 4.63
C THR A 191 3.66 -21.07 4.11
N LEU A 192 3.45 -20.39 2.99
CA LEU A 192 2.13 -20.07 2.48
C LEU A 192 1.88 -20.76 1.16
N ARG A 193 0.71 -21.37 1.00
CA ARG A 193 0.24 -21.94 -0.27
C ARG A 193 -1.17 -21.46 -0.58
N GLY A 194 -1.31 -20.69 -1.65
CA GLY A 194 -2.59 -20.30 -2.22
C GLY A 194 -2.59 -20.41 -3.75
N ASP A 195 -3.73 -20.15 -4.37
CA ASP A 195 -3.92 -20.32 -5.82
C ASP A 195 -3.00 -19.43 -6.69
N SER A 196 -2.51 -18.31 -6.14
CA SER A 196 -1.68 -17.33 -6.86
C SER A 196 -0.42 -16.91 -6.09
N TYR A 197 -0.17 -17.50 -4.93
CA TYR A 197 1.01 -17.20 -4.12
C TYR A 197 1.54 -18.47 -3.47
N TRP A 198 2.86 -18.62 -3.47
CA TRP A 198 3.57 -19.70 -2.82
C TRP A 198 4.79 -19.09 -2.14
N SER A 199 4.91 -19.27 -0.83
CA SER A 199 6.07 -18.84 -0.06
C SER A 199 6.63 -20.03 0.69
N ASP A 200 7.90 -20.29 0.49
CA ASP A 200 8.75 -21.18 1.27
C ASP A 200 9.91 -20.36 1.85
N SER A 201 10.59 -20.90 2.85
CA SER A 201 11.73 -20.31 3.57
C SER A 201 12.57 -19.33 2.72
N ASN A 202 13.07 -19.80 1.57
CA ASN A 202 13.95 -19.04 0.67
C ASN A 202 13.30 -18.62 -0.65
N PHE A 203 12.13 -19.15 -1.01
CA PHE A 203 11.52 -18.89 -2.31
C PHE A 203 10.11 -18.35 -2.18
N MET A 204 9.85 -17.26 -2.90
CA MET A 204 8.52 -16.69 -3.01
C MET A 204 8.11 -16.63 -4.47
N GLN A 205 6.93 -17.14 -4.77
CA GLN A 205 6.28 -17.00 -6.07
C GLN A 205 4.96 -16.27 -5.90
N PHE A 206 4.79 -15.19 -6.65
CA PHE A 206 3.60 -14.38 -6.73
C PHE A 206 3.13 -14.29 -8.18
N GLY A 207 2.11 -15.09 -8.53
CA GLY A 207 1.67 -15.25 -9.91
C GLY A 207 2.83 -15.65 -10.82
N LYS A 208 3.22 -14.74 -11.71
CA LYS A 208 4.35 -14.89 -12.65
C LYS A 208 5.71 -14.53 -12.05
N PHE A 209 5.74 -13.78 -10.97
CA PHE A 209 6.99 -13.34 -10.34
C PHE A 209 7.53 -14.45 -9.46
N ARG A 210 8.79 -14.83 -9.65
CA ARG A 210 9.53 -15.74 -8.77
C ARG A 210 10.68 -14.96 -8.16
N MET A 211 10.82 -15.07 -6.86
CA MET A 211 11.75 -14.31 -6.04
C MET A 211 12.49 -15.25 -5.13
N LEU A 212 13.78 -14.98 -5.00
CA LEU A 212 14.62 -15.61 -4.01
C LEU A 212 14.78 -14.62 -2.85
N ARG A 213 14.33 -15.02 -1.65
CA ARG A 213 14.59 -14.28 -0.42
C ARG A 213 15.84 -14.83 0.23
N TRP A 214 16.68 -13.92 0.68
CA TRP A 214 17.85 -14.21 1.49
C TRP A 214 17.79 -13.32 2.72
N ASP A 215 17.67 -13.92 3.91
CA ASP A 215 17.72 -13.22 5.19
C ASP A 215 18.79 -13.85 6.09
N ARG A 216 19.52 -13.03 6.83
CA ARG A 216 20.55 -13.43 7.79
C ARG A 216 19.94 -14.04 9.07
N LYS A 217 18.65 -13.79 9.36
CA LYS A 217 17.93 -14.28 10.56
C LYS A 217 17.26 -15.65 10.40
N ILE A 218 16.99 -16.11 9.18
CA ILE A 218 16.44 -17.45 8.91
C ILE A 218 17.61 -18.43 9.01
N SER A 219 17.81 -19.00 10.20
CA SER A 219 18.81 -20.03 10.56
C SER A 219 20.00 -20.18 9.59
N LEU A 220 21.06 -19.39 9.84
CA LEU A 220 22.46 -19.54 9.40
C LEU A 220 22.77 -20.65 8.39
N PRO A 221 23.50 -20.30 7.30
CA PRO A 221 24.94 -20.54 7.35
C PRO A 221 25.80 -19.45 6.71
N LYS A 222 27.08 -19.47 7.10
CA LYS A 222 28.16 -18.62 6.59
C LYS A 222 28.35 -18.82 5.07
N SER A 223 29.05 -17.88 4.43
CA SER A 223 29.63 -18.00 3.07
C SER A 223 29.80 -19.46 2.63
N GLY A 224 28.98 -19.89 1.66
CA GLY A 224 29.04 -21.22 1.08
C GLY A 224 27.80 -22.11 1.14
N GLU A 225 26.60 -21.56 1.35
CA GLU A 225 25.34 -22.32 1.32
C GLU A 225 24.92 -22.74 -0.10
N ARG A 226 24.21 -23.87 -0.18
CA ARG A 226 23.70 -24.50 -1.40
C ARG A 226 22.23 -24.23 -1.57
N LEU A 227 21.82 -23.81 -2.75
CA LEU A 227 20.48 -23.36 -3.04
C LEU A 227 19.97 -24.03 -4.32
N LYS A 228 18.78 -24.63 -4.27
CA LYS A 228 18.20 -25.37 -5.41
C LYS A 228 17.31 -24.45 -6.24
N VAL A 229 17.85 -23.89 -7.30
CA VAL A 229 17.11 -23.04 -8.25
C VAL A 229 16.53 -23.86 -9.41
N GLU A 230 15.74 -23.22 -10.26
CA GLU A 230 15.27 -23.81 -11.52
C GLU A 230 16.47 -24.26 -12.39
N LYS A 231 16.23 -25.16 -13.35
CA LYS A 231 17.29 -25.67 -14.22
C LYS A 231 17.97 -24.49 -14.94
N LEU A 232 19.28 -24.37 -14.78
CA LEU A 232 20.14 -23.44 -15.51
C LEU A 232 20.93 -24.26 -16.53
N ASP A 233 21.06 -23.76 -17.75
CA ASP A 233 21.86 -24.41 -18.80
C ASP A 233 23.34 -24.01 -18.67
N VAL A 234 23.94 -24.34 -17.53
CA VAL A 234 25.36 -24.09 -17.19
C VAL A 234 25.93 -25.36 -16.60
N GLU A 235 27.12 -25.78 -17.02
CA GLU A 235 27.74 -27.01 -16.55
C GLU A 235 28.08 -26.99 -15.05
N VAL A 236 28.20 -28.18 -14.46
CA VAL A 236 28.60 -28.36 -13.06
C VAL A 236 30.03 -27.82 -12.87
N GLY A 237 30.20 -26.92 -11.89
CA GLY A 237 31.45 -26.18 -11.65
C GLY A 237 31.49 -24.81 -12.34
N GLY A 238 30.53 -24.50 -13.22
CA GLY A 238 30.43 -23.19 -13.85
C GLY A 238 29.98 -22.08 -12.90
N THR A 239 30.47 -20.86 -13.14
CA THR A 239 30.05 -19.65 -12.40
C THR A 239 28.85 -18.98 -13.08
N VAL A 240 27.83 -18.63 -12.31
CA VAL A 240 26.63 -17.90 -12.71
C VAL A 240 26.58 -16.55 -12.00
N THR A 241 26.39 -15.49 -12.77
CA THR A 241 26.16 -14.14 -12.24
C THR A 241 24.68 -13.80 -12.30
N LEU A 242 24.08 -13.55 -11.13
CA LEU A 242 22.71 -13.07 -11.00
C LEU A 242 22.74 -11.54 -10.93
N ASP A 243 22.31 -10.90 -12.02
CA ASP A 243 22.32 -9.44 -12.18
C ASP A 243 20.95 -8.80 -11.85
N GLN A 244 19.89 -9.60 -11.69
CA GLN A 244 18.53 -9.12 -11.41
C GLN A 244 18.25 -9.09 -9.90
N ILE A 245 18.77 -8.07 -9.22
CA ILE A 245 18.57 -7.87 -7.79
C ILE A 245 17.55 -6.77 -7.58
N LEU A 246 16.43 -7.12 -6.93
CA LEU A 246 15.29 -6.23 -6.71
C LEU A 246 15.43 -5.44 -5.38
N MET A 247 16.00 -6.07 -4.36
CA MET A 247 16.10 -5.52 -3.01
C MET A 247 17.31 -6.12 -2.29
N VAL A 248 18.01 -5.30 -1.52
CA VAL A 248 19.05 -5.71 -0.56
C VAL A 248 18.74 -5.05 0.77
N SER A 249 18.74 -5.84 1.85
CA SER A 249 18.56 -5.34 3.22
C SER A 249 19.70 -5.85 4.09
N ASP A 250 20.42 -4.92 4.73
CA ASP A 250 21.48 -5.20 5.69
C ASP A 250 21.00 -4.99 7.14
N GLY A 251 19.69 -5.18 7.39
CA GLY A 251 19.06 -5.04 8.70
C GLY A 251 18.80 -3.58 9.12
N ASP A 252 19.82 -2.71 9.01
CA ASP A 252 19.69 -1.28 9.32
C ASP A 252 19.38 -0.44 8.08
N ASN A 253 19.87 -0.86 6.90
CA ASN A 253 19.68 -0.17 5.63
C ASN A 253 19.05 -1.10 4.60
N THR A 254 17.94 -0.64 4.00
CA THR A 254 17.24 -1.33 2.92
C THR A 254 17.36 -0.52 1.63
N THR A 255 17.99 -1.11 0.61
CA THR A 255 18.05 -0.56 -0.74
C THR A 255 17.05 -1.29 -1.64
N ILE A 256 16.13 -0.54 -2.24
CA ILE A 256 15.12 -1.05 -3.19
C ILE A 256 15.45 -0.56 -4.59
N GLY A 257 15.47 -1.47 -5.56
CA GLY A 257 15.64 -1.16 -6.97
C GLY A 257 14.34 -0.65 -7.61
N SER A 258 14.48 0.30 -8.54
CA SER A 258 13.37 0.75 -9.41
C SER A 258 13.84 0.69 -10.86
N PRO A 259 13.75 -0.45 -11.58
CA PRO A 259 13.20 -1.77 -11.23
C PRO A 259 14.22 -2.79 -10.67
N ILE A 260 15.53 -2.55 -10.84
CA ILE A 260 16.63 -3.36 -10.28
C ILE A 260 17.67 -2.42 -9.65
N ILE A 261 18.47 -2.93 -8.71
CA ILE A 261 19.58 -2.17 -8.12
C ILE A 261 20.74 -2.15 -9.13
N LYS A 262 21.04 -0.96 -9.67
CA LYS A 262 22.13 -0.81 -10.64
C LYS A 262 23.48 -1.12 -9.99
N GLY A 263 24.17 -2.13 -10.52
CA GLY A 263 25.52 -2.53 -10.08
C GLY A 263 25.55 -3.59 -8.98
N ALA A 264 24.39 -4.03 -8.48
CA ALA A 264 24.33 -5.14 -7.54
C ALA A 264 24.46 -6.47 -8.32
N LYS A 265 25.34 -7.36 -7.88
CA LYS A 265 25.56 -8.68 -8.49
C LYS A 265 25.77 -9.77 -7.46
N VAL A 266 25.16 -10.93 -7.67
CA VAL A 266 25.44 -12.14 -6.89
C VAL A 266 26.21 -13.12 -7.77
N LYS A 267 27.42 -13.51 -7.34
CA LYS A 267 28.19 -14.58 -7.97
C LYS A 267 27.89 -15.89 -7.28
N ALA A 268 27.54 -16.91 -8.05
CA ALA A 268 27.27 -18.25 -7.57
C ALA A 268 27.95 -19.31 -8.45
N THR A 269 28.24 -20.47 -7.90
CA THR A 269 28.88 -21.60 -8.60
C THR A 269 27.93 -22.79 -8.63
N VAL A 270 27.75 -23.40 -9.79
CA VAL A 270 26.88 -24.57 -9.95
C VAL A 270 27.55 -25.80 -9.34
N LEU A 271 26.89 -26.43 -8.37
CA LEU A 271 27.38 -27.63 -7.70
C LEU A 271 26.85 -28.92 -8.33
N SER A 272 25.57 -28.95 -8.70
CA SER A 272 24.94 -30.15 -9.26
C SER A 272 23.66 -29.82 -10.03
N HIS A 273 23.27 -30.70 -10.93
CA HIS A 273 21.91 -30.75 -11.46
C HIS A 273 21.21 -32.00 -10.95
N GLY A 274 19.93 -31.86 -10.62
CA GLY A 274 19.15 -32.96 -10.08
C GLY A 274 17.70 -32.92 -10.52
N ARG A 275 16.96 -33.95 -10.12
CA ARG A 275 15.50 -33.99 -10.22
C ARG A 275 14.95 -34.07 -8.80
N GLY A 276 13.99 -33.20 -8.49
CA GLY A 276 13.34 -33.17 -7.20
C GLY A 276 12.47 -34.40 -6.97
N ASP A 277 11.83 -34.40 -5.80
CA ASP A 277 10.93 -35.48 -5.41
C ASP A 277 9.77 -35.62 -6.38
N LYS A 278 9.27 -36.86 -6.53
CA LYS A 278 8.16 -37.13 -7.45
C LYS A 278 6.87 -36.58 -6.85
N VAL A 279 6.31 -35.57 -7.50
CA VAL A 279 4.97 -35.07 -7.19
C VAL A 279 3.96 -35.84 -8.02
N MET A 280 3.02 -36.52 -7.37
CA MET A 280 1.97 -37.28 -8.04
C MET A 280 0.74 -36.41 -8.23
N ILE A 281 0.36 -36.19 -9.50
CA ILE A 281 -0.82 -35.41 -9.89
C ILE A 281 -1.94 -36.40 -10.22
N PHE A 282 -3.03 -36.32 -9.48
CA PHE A 282 -4.21 -37.16 -9.67
C PHE A 282 -5.40 -36.32 -10.16
N LYS A 283 -5.95 -36.66 -11.32
CA LYS A 283 -7.15 -36.02 -11.88
C LYS A 283 -8.27 -37.04 -11.98
N PHE A 284 -9.41 -36.74 -11.37
CA PHE A 284 -10.60 -37.60 -11.39
C PHE A 284 -11.85 -36.76 -11.65
N ARG A 285 -12.73 -37.23 -12.53
CA ARG A 285 -14.08 -36.66 -12.72
C ARG A 285 -15.14 -37.70 -12.41
N ARG A 286 -15.99 -37.40 -11.43
CA ARG A 286 -17.08 -38.26 -10.99
C ARG A 286 -18.07 -38.53 -12.15
N ARG A 287 -18.51 -39.79 -12.32
CA ARG A 287 -19.48 -40.24 -13.35
C ARG A 287 -19.10 -39.96 -14.80
N LYS A 288 -17.81 -39.74 -15.10
CA LYS A 288 -17.31 -39.53 -16.47
C LYS A 288 -16.25 -40.55 -16.91
N HIS A 289 -16.07 -41.64 -16.15
CA HIS A 289 -15.01 -42.65 -16.34
C HIS A 289 -13.62 -42.04 -16.61
N TYR A 290 -13.35 -40.83 -16.09
CA TYR A 290 -12.11 -40.11 -16.32
C TYR A 290 -11.28 -40.13 -15.05
N ARG A 291 -10.16 -40.86 -15.11
CA ARG A 291 -9.13 -40.94 -14.08
C ARG A 291 -7.77 -40.91 -14.76
N LYS A 292 -6.91 -39.95 -14.41
CA LYS A 292 -5.53 -39.87 -14.87
C LYS A 292 -4.60 -39.65 -13.68
N THR A 293 -3.52 -40.40 -13.64
CA THR A 293 -2.43 -40.23 -12.67
C THR A 293 -1.16 -39.93 -13.44
N GLN A 294 -0.47 -38.85 -13.10
CA GLN A 294 0.78 -38.44 -13.73
C GLN A 294 1.82 -38.10 -12.66
N GLY A 295 3.04 -38.60 -12.80
CA GLY A 295 4.16 -38.17 -11.97
C GLY A 295 4.89 -37.01 -12.61
N HIS A 296 5.14 -35.95 -11.85
CA HIS A 296 6.02 -34.85 -12.22
C HIS A 296 7.27 -34.87 -11.33
N ARG A 297 8.44 -34.61 -11.93
CA ARG A 297 9.71 -34.40 -11.21
C ARG A 297 10.36 -33.16 -11.79
N GLN A 298 10.37 -32.09 -11.01
CA GLN A 298 10.97 -30.81 -11.39
C GLN A 298 12.50 -30.95 -11.43
N SER A 299 13.12 -30.57 -12.53
CA SER A 299 14.58 -30.47 -12.60
C SER A 299 15.04 -29.22 -11.86
N PHE A 300 16.14 -29.33 -11.12
CA PHE A 300 16.73 -28.22 -10.37
C PHE A 300 18.24 -28.16 -10.59
N THR A 301 18.81 -26.98 -10.34
CA THR A 301 20.25 -26.74 -10.27
C THR A 301 20.59 -26.33 -8.86
N GLU A 302 21.53 -27.01 -8.24
CA GLU A 302 22.08 -26.61 -6.95
C GLU A 302 23.22 -25.63 -7.18
N ILE A 303 23.07 -24.41 -6.68
CA ILE A 303 24.05 -23.34 -6.78
C ILE A 303 24.61 -22.99 -5.40
N LYS A 304 25.88 -22.61 -5.33
CA LYS A 304 26.54 -22.11 -4.12
C LYS A 304 26.82 -20.63 -4.27
N ILE A 305 26.34 -19.80 -3.37
CA ILE A 305 26.61 -18.35 -3.45
C ILE A 305 28.00 -18.06 -2.88
N GLU A 306 28.84 -17.39 -3.67
CA GLU A 306 30.23 -17.07 -3.31
C GLU A 306 30.37 -15.65 -2.78
N ALA A 307 29.80 -14.67 -3.49
CA ALA A 307 29.92 -13.26 -3.15
C ALA A 307 28.68 -12.48 -3.56
N ILE A 308 28.27 -11.57 -2.68
CA ILE A 308 27.24 -10.56 -2.93
C ILE A 308 27.96 -9.22 -3.00
N ALA A 309 27.94 -8.60 -4.18
CA ALA A 309 28.39 -7.23 -4.35
C ALA A 309 27.15 -6.34 -4.34
N ALA A 310 26.83 -5.78 -3.17
CA ALA A 310 25.93 -4.64 -3.03
C ALA A 310 26.82 -3.39 -2.90
N LYS A 311 26.54 -2.36 -3.68
CA LYS A 311 27.34 -1.14 -3.70
C LYS A 311 26.84 -0.15 -2.66
#